data_AF-A0A9P7D661-F1
#
_entry.id   AF-A0A9P7D661-F1
#
_cell.length_a   1.000
_cell.length_b   1.000
_cell.length_c   1.000
_cell.angle_alpha   90.00
_cell.angle_beta   90.00
_cell.angle_gamma   90.00
#
_symmetry.space_group_name_H-M   'P 1'
#
loop_
_entity.id
_entity.type
_entity.pdbx_description
1 polymer ?
#
loop_
_entity_poly.entity_id
_entity_poly.type
_entity_poly.pdbx_seq_one_letter_code
_entity_poly.pdbx_strand_id
1 'polypeptide(L)'
;MSIPRATDVKAWALFCSADFKPFSASSPLLCNNEDFVDVFNRYSLLPASRHVMNNWEAVHECEDERDTDRMRKQANATAERRALTNSLALTGEEDFRILQVVLLMQQAKWLSRRKDELDVVQCDVQNVAHVPDESIPQPDNMKAQLKRWKAEIKHQENLVSNARWNALNTDTQVKHPTAETELTSPLLHNVPPRPLPETEAGYMEGASSNAEAPSFLCTHDVIAPGSAYTKNSGWLFALSPEILSPDM
;
A
#
# COMPACT_ATOMS: atom_id res chain seq x y z
N MET A 1 24.78 10.36 -12.65
CA MET A 1 24.51 9.57 -13.86
C MET A 1 23.91 8.26 -13.40
N SER A 2 22.82 7.79 -13.99
CA SER A 2 22.28 6.45 -13.70
C SER A 2 23.11 5.39 -14.42
N ILE A 3 23.23 4.21 -13.82
CA ILE A 3 23.83 3.04 -14.46
C ILE A 3 22.89 2.63 -15.61
N PRO A 4 23.38 2.41 -16.84
CA PRO A 4 22.53 1.94 -17.93
C PRO A 4 21.94 0.57 -17.60
N ARG A 5 20.83 0.21 -18.26
CA ARG A 5 20.22 -1.11 -18.08
C ARG A 5 20.70 -2.07 -19.16
N ALA A 6 20.74 -3.36 -18.85
CA ALA A 6 21.09 -4.39 -19.84
C ALA A 6 20.12 -4.49 -21.02
N THR A 7 18.92 -3.90 -20.91
CA THR A 7 17.98 -3.75 -22.03
C THR A 7 18.53 -2.83 -23.12
N ASP A 8 19.32 -1.82 -22.77
CA ASP A 8 20.10 -1.02 -23.72
C ASP A 8 21.48 -1.65 -23.90
N VAL A 9 21.54 -2.63 -24.80
CA VAL A 9 22.73 -3.46 -25.03
C VAL A 9 23.97 -2.63 -25.35
N LYS A 10 23.82 -1.52 -26.10
CA LYS A 10 24.96 -0.68 -26.50
C LYS A 10 25.47 0.15 -25.33
N ALA A 11 24.59 0.83 -24.62
CA ALA A 11 24.98 1.62 -23.46
C ALA A 11 25.55 0.74 -22.33
N TRP A 12 24.96 -0.43 -22.11
CA TRP A 12 25.44 -1.41 -21.14
C TRP A 12 26.81 -1.97 -21.52
N ALA A 13 26.99 -2.43 -22.77
CA ALA A 13 28.28 -2.94 -23.24
C ALA A 13 29.39 -1.90 -23.14
N LEU A 14 29.11 -0.65 -23.51
CA LEU A 14 30.03 0.47 -23.35
C LEU A 14 30.41 0.68 -21.87
N PHE A 15 29.40 0.80 -21.01
CA PHE A 15 29.60 1.06 -19.59
C PHE A 15 30.41 -0.05 -18.90
N CYS A 16 30.00 -1.31 -19.08
CA CYS A 16 30.70 -2.44 -18.48
C CYS A 16 32.10 -2.63 -19.07
N SER A 17 32.31 -2.37 -20.37
CA SER A 17 33.64 -2.41 -20.95
C SER A 17 34.54 -1.32 -20.39
N ALA A 18 34.03 -0.10 -20.24
CA ALA A 18 34.80 1.01 -19.68
C ALA A 18 35.22 0.76 -18.22
N ASP A 19 34.36 0.13 -17.41
CA ASP A 19 34.64 -0.13 -15.99
C ASP A 19 35.53 -1.36 -15.76
N PHE A 20 35.36 -2.43 -16.54
CA PHE A 20 36.01 -3.72 -16.26
C PHE A 20 37.13 -4.11 -17.21
N LYS A 21 37.17 -3.58 -18.44
CA LYS A 21 38.26 -3.87 -19.38
C LYS A 21 39.38 -2.84 -19.18
N PRO A 22 40.59 -3.24 -18.76
CA PRO A 22 41.71 -2.30 -18.67
C PRO A 22 42.03 -1.75 -20.06
N PHE A 23 42.21 -0.43 -20.14
CA PHE A 23 42.57 0.26 -21.37
C PHE A 23 43.69 1.28 -21.11
N SER A 24 44.47 1.55 -22.15
CA SER A 24 45.57 2.52 -22.13
C SER A 24 45.77 3.09 -23.53
N ALA A 25 46.71 4.04 -23.68
CA ALA A 25 47.09 4.56 -25.00
C ALA A 25 47.65 3.46 -25.93
N SER A 26 48.30 2.43 -25.38
CA SER A 26 48.84 1.29 -26.15
C SER A 26 47.83 0.16 -26.35
N SER A 27 46.80 0.08 -25.51
CA SER A 27 45.72 -0.90 -25.59
C SER A 27 44.37 -0.18 -25.52
N PRO A 28 43.90 0.41 -26.63
CA PRO A 28 42.65 1.16 -26.62
C PRO A 28 41.46 0.26 -26.29
N LEU A 29 40.40 0.87 -25.75
CA LEU A 29 39.18 0.14 -25.39
C LEU A 29 38.53 -0.51 -26.63
N LEU A 30 38.63 0.14 -27.79
CA LEU A 30 38.16 -0.29 -29.10
C LEU A 30 39.31 -0.34 -30.10
N CYS A 31 39.33 -1.37 -30.95
CA CYS A 31 40.15 -1.35 -32.17
C CYS A 31 39.35 -0.75 -33.35
N ASN A 32 40.06 -0.38 -34.42
CA ASN A 32 39.44 0.26 -35.59
C ASN A 32 38.31 -0.62 -36.16
N ASN A 33 37.13 0.00 -36.32
CA ASN A 33 35.91 -0.61 -36.86
C ASN A 33 35.26 -1.72 -35.99
N GLU A 34 35.62 -1.85 -34.72
CA GLU A 34 34.89 -2.74 -33.79
C GLU A 34 33.69 -2.02 -33.17
N ASP A 35 32.64 -2.77 -32.81
CA ASP A 35 31.53 -2.29 -31.96
C ASP A 35 31.80 -2.62 -30.49
N PHE A 36 31.30 -1.79 -29.57
CA PHE A 36 31.43 -2.02 -28.13
C PHE A 36 30.77 -3.34 -27.70
N VAL A 37 29.69 -3.73 -28.38
CA VAL A 37 28.98 -5.00 -28.12
C VAL A 37 29.89 -6.19 -28.44
N ASP A 38 30.63 -6.14 -29.54
CA ASP A 38 31.56 -7.20 -29.93
C ASP A 38 32.75 -7.30 -28.96
N VAL A 39 33.29 -6.14 -28.57
CA VAL A 39 34.37 -6.07 -27.57
C VAL A 39 33.92 -6.65 -26.23
N PHE A 40 32.73 -6.27 -25.77
CA PHE A 40 32.15 -6.76 -24.53
C PHE A 40 31.95 -8.27 -24.54
N ASN A 41 31.40 -8.82 -25.63
CA ASN A 41 31.16 -10.26 -25.78
C ASN A 41 32.47 -11.07 -25.86
N ARG A 42 33.53 -10.51 -26.45
CA ARG A 42 34.83 -11.17 -26.58
C ARG A 42 35.65 -11.11 -25.29
N TYR A 43 35.48 -10.06 -24.51
CA TYR A 43 36.24 -9.86 -23.27
C TYR A 43 35.80 -10.84 -22.19
N SER A 44 36.76 -11.59 -21.64
CA SER A 44 36.50 -12.53 -20.55
C SER A 44 36.42 -11.80 -19.22
N LEU A 45 35.21 -11.38 -18.86
CA LEU A 45 34.93 -10.77 -17.56
C LEU A 45 35.25 -11.72 -16.41
N LEU A 46 36.00 -11.22 -15.43
CA LEU A 46 36.30 -11.93 -14.19
C LEU A 46 34.99 -12.24 -13.43
N PRO A 47 34.94 -13.35 -12.66
CA PRO A 47 33.77 -13.68 -11.84
C PRO A 47 33.34 -12.54 -10.90
N ALA A 48 34.30 -11.82 -10.31
CA ALA A 48 34.03 -10.66 -9.46
C ALA A 48 33.32 -9.53 -10.21
N SER A 49 33.76 -9.21 -11.43
CA SER A 49 33.10 -8.21 -12.29
C SER A 49 31.67 -8.60 -12.63
N ARG A 50 31.44 -9.88 -12.96
CA ARG A 50 30.07 -10.39 -13.21
C ARG A 50 29.19 -10.28 -11.98
N HIS A 51 29.72 -10.54 -10.79
CA HIS A 51 28.99 -10.38 -9.55
C HIS A 51 28.55 -8.92 -9.33
N VAL A 52 29.45 -7.95 -9.58
CA VAL A 52 29.12 -6.52 -9.52
C VAL A 52 28.03 -6.15 -10.54
N MET A 53 28.15 -6.63 -11.78
CA MET A 53 27.14 -6.39 -12.82
C MET A 53 25.76 -6.94 -12.44
N ASN A 54 25.70 -8.16 -11.89
CA ASN A 54 24.45 -8.75 -11.42
C ASN A 54 23.86 -7.95 -10.25
N ASN A 55 24.69 -7.43 -9.34
CA ASN A 55 24.21 -6.57 -8.26
C ASN A 55 23.64 -5.26 -8.80
N TRP A 56 24.22 -4.68 -9.87
CA TRP A 56 23.64 -3.50 -10.53
C TRP A 56 22.28 -3.81 -11.16
N GLU A 57 22.11 -4.96 -11.81
CA GLU A 57 20.80 -5.39 -12.33
C GLU A 57 19.78 -5.59 -11.21
N ALA A 58 20.18 -6.23 -10.10
CA ALA A 58 19.30 -6.43 -8.94
C ALA A 58 18.85 -5.11 -8.30
N VAL A 59 19.72 -4.10 -8.26
CA VAL A 59 19.36 -2.75 -7.78
C VAL A 59 18.30 -2.12 -8.69
N HIS A 60 18.46 -2.23 -10.01
CA HIS A 60 17.47 -1.72 -10.96
C HIS A 60 16.12 -2.43 -10.84
N GLU A 61 16.11 -3.74 -10.66
CA GLU A 61 14.88 -4.52 -10.44
C GLU A 61 14.15 -4.06 -9.16
N CYS A 62 14.90 -3.89 -8.06
CA CYS A 62 14.35 -3.38 -6.81
C CYS A 62 13.80 -1.95 -6.92
N GLU A 63 14.40 -1.11 -7.76
CA GLU A 63 13.89 0.24 -8.04
C GLU A 63 12.58 0.19 -8.83
N ASP A 64 12.48 -0.68 -9.83
CA ASP A 64 11.26 -0.85 -10.63
C ASP A 64 10.09 -1.37 -9.78
N GLU A 65 10.32 -2.40 -8.96
CA GLU A 65 9.29 -2.91 -8.04
C GLU A 65 8.80 -1.82 -7.10
N ARG A 66 9.71 -1.01 -6.57
CA ARG A 66 9.38 0.10 -5.68
C ARG A 66 8.59 1.20 -6.38
N ASP A 67 8.96 1.54 -7.61
CA ASP A 67 8.26 2.54 -8.41
C ASP A 67 6.88 2.05 -8.85
N THR A 68 6.75 0.78 -9.25
CA THR A 68 5.43 0.18 -9.55
C THR A 68 4.53 0.17 -8.31
N ASP A 69 5.06 -0.16 -7.14
CA ASP A 69 4.33 -0.07 -5.88
C ASP A 69 3.93 1.36 -5.52
N ARG A 70 4.83 2.34 -5.75
CA ARG A 70 4.53 3.75 -5.54
C ARG A 70 3.41 4.23 -6.45
N MET A 71 3.45 3.85 -7.73
CA MET A 71 2.41 4.17 -8.71
C MET A 71 1.09 3.51 -8.35
N ARG A 72 1.10 2.25 -7.87
CA ARG A 72 -0.11 1.56 -7.39
C ARG A 72 -0.72 2.28 -6.18
N LYS A 73 0.09 2.68 -5.21
CA LYS A 73 -0.37 3.47 -4.05
C LYS A 73 -0.97 4.81 -4.47
N GLN A 74 -0.35 5.50 -5.42
CA GLN A 74 -0.85 6.76 -5.95
C GLN A 74 -2.16 6.58 -6.73
N ALA A 75 -2.28 5.52 -7.51
CA ALA A 75 -3.51 5.17 -8.22
C ALA A 75 -4.66 4.90 -7.23
N ASN A 76 -4.41 4.10 -6.19
CA ASN A 76 -5.39 3.81 -5.14
C ASN A 76 -5.83 5.08 -4.40
N ALA A 77 -4.88 5.91 -3.95
CA ALA A 77 -5.19 7.18 -3.29
C ALA A 77 -6.00 8.13 -4.21
N THR A 78 -5.72 8.11 -5.51
CA THR A 78 -6.49 8.89 -6.49
C THR A 78 -7.91 8.34 -6.66
N ALA A 79 -8.06 7.01 -6.70
CA ALA A 79 -9.37 6.36 -6.76
C ALA A 79 -10.20 6.66 -5.51
N GLU A 80 -9.59 6.60 -4.31
CA GLU A 80 -10.23 6.97 -3.05
C GLU A 80 -10.67 8.44 -3.04
N ARG A 81 -9.80 9.36 -3.48
CA ARG A 81 -10.16 10.78 -3.62
C ARG A 81 -11.34 10.96 -4.57
N ARG A 82 -11.34 10.28 -5.72
CA ARG A 82 -12.45 10.34 -6.68
C ARG A 82 -13.74 9.78 -6.07
N ALA A 83 -13.67 8.67 -5.34
CA ALA A 83 -14.83 8.09 -4.66
C ALA A 83 -15.42 9.08 -3.63
N LEU A 84 -14.57 9.74 -2.83
CA LEU A 84 -14.99 10.77 -1.88
C LEU A 84 -15.60 12.00 -2.59
N THR A 85 -14.97 12.48 -3.66
CA THR A 85 -15.51 13.59 -4.45
C THR A 85 -16.87 13.23 -5.05
N ASN A 86 -17.01 12.01 -5.56
CA ASN A 86 -18.28 11.52 -6.10
C ASN A 86 -19.35 11.38 -5.02
N SER A 87 -19.00 10.90 -3.81
CA SER A 87 -19.97 10.82 -2.71
C SER A 87 -20.44 12.21 -2.26
N LEU A 88 -19.54 13.20 -2.21
CA LEU A 88 -19.89 14.59 -1.93
C LEU A 88 -20.71 15.23 -3.06
N ALA A 89 -20.45 14.87 -4.32
CA ALA A 89 -21.24 15.35 -5.45
C ALA A 89 -22.68 14.78 -5.42
N LEU A 90 -22.86 13.54 -4.96
CA LEU A 90 -24.17 12.90 -4.79
C LEU A 90 -24.98 13.49 -3.63
N THR A 91 -24.33 13.91 -2.53
CA THR A 91 -25.02 14.66 -1.47
C THR A 91 -25.22 16.12 -1.85
N GLY A 92 -24.46 16.64 -2.82
CA GLY A 92 -24.46 18.03 -3.22
C GLY A 92 -25.81 18.57 -3.69
N GLU A 93 -26.68 17.78 -4.32
CA GLU A 93 -28.02 18.25 -4.68
C GLU A 93 -28.93 18.44 -3.47
N GLU A 94 -28.90 17.51 -2.51
CA GLU A 94 -29.68 17.63 -1.27
C GLU A 94 -29.10 18.72 -0.37
N ASP A 95 -27.78 18.78 -0.22
CA ASP A 95 -27.09 19.81 0.54
C ASP A 95 -27.31 21.20 -0.07
N PHE A 96 -27.31 21.33 -1.41
CA PHE A 96 -27.62 22.58 -2.10
C PHE A 96 -29.08 22.99 -1.91
N ARG A 97 -30.01 22.03 -1.95
CA ARG A 97 -31.43 22.29 -1.64
C ARG A 97 -31.61 22.72 -0.19
N ILE A 98 -30.94 22.06 0.76
CA ILE A 98 -30.95 22.42 2.18
C ILE A 98 -30.38 23.84 2.35
N LEU A 99 -29.24 24.16 1.72
CA LEU A 99 -28.65 25.50 1.73
C LEU A 99 -29.59 26.56 1.13
N GLN A 100 -30.27 26.27 0.03
CA GLN A 100 -31.28 27.17 -0.54
C GLN A 100 -32.45 27.40 0.41
N VAL A 101 -32.96 26.36 1.06
CA VAL A 101 -34.04 26.47 2.04
C VAL A 101 -33.60 27.30 3.25
N VAL A 102 -32.39 27.08 3.77
CA VAL A 102 -31.84 27.86 4.88
C VAL A 102 -31.70 29.34 4.51
N LEU A 103 -31.22 29.65 3.30
CA LEU A 103 -31.11 31.03 2.80
C LEU A 103 -32.48 31.69 2.66
N LEU A 104 -33.49 30.97 2.15
CA LEU A 104 -34.88 31.47 2.07
C LEU A 104 -35.46 31.74 3.46
N MET A 105 -35.25 30.83 4.42
CA MET A 105 -35.69 31.02 5.81
C MET A 105 -34.99 32.23 6.46
N GLN A 106 -33.73 32.47 6.15
CA GLN A 106 -33.00 33.65 6.63
C GLN A 106 -33.53 34.94 6.00
N GLN A 107 -33.80 34.96 4.69
CA GLN A 107 -34.37 36.11 3.99
C GLN A 107 -35.79 36.43 4.47
N ALA A 108 -36.59 35.41 4.74
CA ALA A 108 -37.90 35.54 5.37
C ALA A 108 -37.83 35.96 6.85
N LYS A 109 -36.62 36.12 7.41
CA LYS A 109 -36.35 36.43 8.83
C LYS A 109 -36.89 35.39 9.81
N TRP A 110 -37.18 34.17 9.37
CA TRP A 110 -37.61 33.07 10.26
C TRP A 110 -36.49 32.63 11.20
N LEU A 111 -35.24 32.71 10.73
CA LEU A 111 -34.04 32.39 11.51
C LEU A 111 -33.44 33.61 12.23
N SER A 112 -33.98 34.81 12.01
CA SER A 112 -33.59 35.98 12.78
C SER A 112 -34.16 35.83 14.18
N ARG A 113 -33.33 35.39 15.12
CA ARG A 113 -33.64 35.39 16.55
C ARG A 113 -34.08 36.81 16.90
N ARG A 114 -35.36 37.02 17.24
CA ARG A 114 -35.88 38.31 17.72
C ARG A 114 -35.01 38.73 18.89
N LYS A 115 -34.10 39.68 18.65
CA LYS A 115 -33.33 40.30 19.73
C LYS A 115 -34.21 41.26 20.55
N ASP A 116 -35.38 41.61 20.01
CA ASP A 116 -36.29 42.60 20.60
C ASP A 116 -37.29 42.00 21.61
N GLU A 117 -37.17 40.71 21.96
CA GLU A 117 -37.98 40.08 23.02
C GLU A 117 -37.19 39.78 24.31
N LEU A 118 -35.93 40.23 24.40
CA LEU A 118 -35.16 40.18 25.66
C LEU A 118 -35.14 41.50 26.43
N ASP A 119 -35.83 42.53 25.94
CA ASP A 119 -36.12 43.73 26.71
C ASP A 119 -37.62 43.85 26.95
N VAL A 120 -37.99 43.75 28.22
CA VAL A 120 -39.30 44.15 28.80
C VAL A 120 -40.47 43.19 28.58
N VAL A 121 -40.48 42.13 29.38
CA VAL A 121 -41.70 41.79 30.16
C VAL A 121 -41.27 41.45 31.59
N GLN A 122 -41.01 42.49 32.37
CA GLN A 122 -41.06 42.44 33.82
C GLN A 122 -42.55 42.44 34.22
N CYS A 123 -43.31 41.42 33.79
CA CYS A 123 -44.63 41.20 34.36
C CYS A 123 -44.42 40.49 35.68
N ASP A 124 -44.78 41.19 36.75
CA ASP A 124 -45.16 40.62 38.03
C ASP A 124 -46.29 39.59 37.77
N VAL A 125 -45.91 38.36 37.48
CA VAL A 125 -46.82 37.22 37.47
C VAL A 125 -46.41 36.31 38.61
N GLN A 126 -46.81 36.71 39.81
CA GLN A 126 -47.05 35.75 40.87
C GLN A 126 -48.08 34.74 40.33
N ASN A 127 -47.76 33.45 40.36
CA ASN A 127 -48.60 32.30 39.99
C ASN A 127 -48.74 31.91 38.51
N VAL A 128 -47.62 31.60 37.83
CA VAL A 128 -47.67 30.61 36.72
C VAL A 128 -46.90 29.37 37.14
N ALA A 129 -47.60 28.25 37.11
CA ALA A 129 -47.09 26.93 37.44
C ALA A 129 -45.79 26.63 36.68
N HIS A 130 -44.85 26.09 37.43
CA HIS A 130 -43.52 25.63 37.04
C HIS A 130 -43.55 24.90 35.68
N VAL A 131 -43.20 25.60 34.60
CA VAL A 131 -42.81 24.98 33.34
C VAL A 131 -41.42 24.39 33.59
N PRO A 132 -41.18 23.08 33.34
CA PRO A 132 -39.87 22.48 33.53
C PRO A 132 -38.89 23.20 32.63
N ASP A 133 -37.93 23.88 33.25
CA ASP A 133 -36.81 24.54 32.61
C ASP A 133 -36.03 23.48 31.80
N GLU A 134 -36.14 23.51 30.47
CA GLU A 134 -35.25 22.78 29.56
C GLU A 134 -33.88 23.47 29.61
N SER A 135 -33.22 23.32 30.75
CA SER A 135 -31.92 23.89 31.02
C SER A 135 -30.94 23.39 29.97
N ILE A 136 -30.32 24.34 29.29
CA ILE A 136 -29.22 24.12 28.34
C ILE A 136 -28.23 23.14 28.97
N PRO A 137 -27.87 22.03 28.29
CA PRO A 137 -27.07 20.96 28.89
C PRO A 137 -25.77 21.52 29.44
N GLN A 138 -25.59 21.36 30.75
CA GLN A 138 -24.39 21.84 31.43
C GLN A 138 -23.12 21.28 30.77
N PRO A 139 -22.04 22.07 30.71
CA PRO A 139 -20.80 21.72 30.01
C PRO A 139 -20.15 20.41 30.51
N ASP A 140 -20.43 19.99 31.74
CA ASP A 140 -19.95 18.72 32.29
C ASP A 140 -20.61 17.49 31.63
N ASN A 141 -21.85 17.64 31.15
CA ASN A 141 -22.56 16.59 30.41
C ASN A 141 -21.99 16.41 28.99
N MET A 142 -21.42 17.48 28.41
CA MET A 142 -20.81 17.44 27.08
C MET A 142 -19.53 16.58 27.07
N LYS A 143 -18.73 16.59 28.14
CA LYS A 143 -17.55 15.71 28.26
C LYS A 143 -17.94 14.24 28.32
N ALA A 144 -18.99 13.91 29.08
CA ALA A 144 -19.49 12.53 29.17
C ALA A 144 -20.06 12.05 27.83
N GLN A 145 -20.83 12.89 27.14
CA GLN A 145 -21.34 12.60 25.80
C GLN A 145 -20.22 12.42 24.78
N LEU A 146 -19.19 13.27 24.79
CA LEU A 146 -18.02 13.12 23.90
C LEU A 146 -17.26 11.82 24.16
N LYS A 147 -17.10 11.42 25.43
CA LYS A 147 -16.47 10.14 25.79
C LYS A 147 -17.29 8.96 25.30
N ARG A 148 -18.62 9.01 25.44
CA ARG A 148 -19.54 7.98 24.93
C ARG A 148 -19.46 7.87 23.41
N TRP A 149 -19.48 9.01 22.71
CA TRP A 149 -19.36 9.04 21.25
C TRP A 149 -18.03 8.45 20.76
N LYS A 150 -16.90 8.79 21.39
CA LYS A 150 -15.60 8.18 21.06
C LYS A 150 -15.57 6.67 21.25
N ALA A 151 -16.21 6.16 22.30
CA ALA A 151 -16.32 4.73 22.54
C ALA A 151 -17.16 4.03 21.46
N GLU A 152 -18.24 4.68 21.03
CA GLU A 152 -19.11 4.19 19.96
C GLU A 152 -18.37 4.13 18.61
N ILE A 153 -17.63 5.18 18.23
CA ILE A 153 -16.80 5.19 17.01
C ILE A 153 -15.81 4.01 17.02
N LYS A 154 -15.10 3.81 18.13
CA LYS A 154 -14.14 2.70 18.27
C LYS A 154 -14.83 1.33 18.17
N HIS A 155 -16.06 1.21 18.68
CA HIS A 155 -16.84 -0.01 18.56
C HIS A 155 -17.19 -0.30 17.10
N GLN A 156 -17.65 0.71 16.35
CA GLN A 156 -17.99 0.59 14.93
C GLN A 156 -16.76 0.26 14.07
N GLU A 157 -15.61 0.88 14.33
CA GLU A 157 -14.35 0.56 13.65
C GLU A 157 -13.96 -0.91 13.83
N ASN A 158 -14.13 -1.45 15.04
CA ASN A 158 -13.89 -2.87 15.30
C ASN A 158 -14.86 -3.77 14.54
N LEU A 159 -16.15 -3.41 14.48
CA LEU A 159 -17.14 -4.17 13.71
C LEU A 159 -16.81 -4.19 12.21
N VAL A 160 -16.41 -3.05 11.64
CA VAL A 160 -16.01 -2.94 10.23
C VAL A 160 -14.74 -3.75 9.96
N SER A 161 -13.75 -3.69 10.86
CA SER A 161 -12.53 -4.47 10.76
C SER A 161 -12.81 -5.99 10.76
N ASN A 162 -13.66 -6.44 11.68
CA ASN A 162 -14.08 -7.85 11.76
C ASN A 162 -14.88 -8.27 10.52
N ALA A 163 -15.77 -7.43 10.02
CA ALA A 163 -16.51 -7.70 8.78
C ALA A 163 -15.58 -7.84 7.57
N ARG A 164 -14.55 -7.00 7.46
CA ARG A 164 -13.51 -7.12 6.42
C ARG A 164 -12.73 -8.41 6.55
N TRP A 165 -12.35 -8.78 7.77
CA TRP A 165 -11.64 -10.04 8.03
C TRP A 165 -12.50 -11.25 7.62
N ASN A 166 -13.79 -11.25 7.94
CA ASN A 166 -14.73 -12.30 7.54
C ASN A 166 -14.92 -12.36 6.01
N ALA A 167 -14.99 -11.21 5.34
CA ALA A 167 -15.13 -11.14 3.89
C ALA A 167 -13.89 -11.65 3.13
N LEU A 168 -12.69 -11.50 3.70
CA LEU A 168 -11.45 -12.00 3.12
C LEU A 168 -11.27 -13.52 3.34
N ASN A 169 -11.91 -14.09 4.35
CA ASN A 169 -11.76 -15.50 4.74
C ASN A 169 -13.01 -16.34 4.42
N THR A 170 -13.63 -16.14 3.25
CA THR A 170 -14.81 -16.92 2.83
C THR A 170 -14.56 -18.42 2.83
N ASP A 171 -13.32 -18.86 2.59
CA ASP A 171 -12.94 -20.28 2.57
C ASP A 171 -13.01 -20.96 3.95
N THR A 172 -12.97 -20.19 5.04
CA THR A 172 -13.11 -20.74 6.39
C THR A 172 -14.57 -20.95 6.83
N GLN A 173 -15.55 -20.35 6.15
CA GLN A 173 -16.97 -20.52 6.51
C GLN A 173 -17.66 -21.71 5.83
N VAL A 174 -17.04 -22.36 4.82
CA VAL A 174 -17.69 -23.43 4.03
C VAL A 174 -17.63 -24.82 4.70
N LYS A 175 -17.09 -24.95 5.91
CA LYS A 175 -16.99 -26.24 6.63
C LYS A 175 -17.90 -26.39 7.83
N HIS A 176 -19.10 -25.82 7.82
CA HIS A 176 -20.18 -26.37 8.64
C HIS A 176 -21.00 -27.32 7.77
N PRO A 177 -20.84 -28.65 7.91
CA PRO A 177 -21.74 -29.58 7.25
C PRO A 177 -23.15 -29.31 7.76
N THR A 178 -24.04 -28.97 6.84
CA THR A 178 -25.48 -28.91 7.05
C THR A 178 -25.94 -30.34 7.35
N ALA A 179 -25.80 -30.75 8.60
CA ALA A 179 -26.52 -31.90 9.12
C ALA A 179 -27.97 -31.46 9.28
N GLU A 180 -28.80 -31.82 8.30
CA GLU A 180 -30.21 -32.07 8.54
C GLU A 180 -30.31 -32.97 9.78
N THR A 181 -31.13 -32.61 10.78
CA THR A 181 -31.97 -33.51 11.62
C THR A 181 -32.51 -32.75 12.84
N GLU A 182 -33.83 -32.56 12.80
CA GLU A 182 -34.83 -32.64 13.87
C GLU A 182 -34.74 -31.79 15.17
N LEU A 183 -35.92 -31.24 15.48
CA LEU A 183 -36.36 -30.75 16.79
C LEU A 183 -35.87 -31.64 17.93
N THR A 184 -35.10 -31.09 18.88
CA THR A 184 -35.34 -31.32 20.32
C THR A 184 -34.75 -30.16 21.13
N SER A 185 -35.58 -29.62 22.02
CA SER A 185 -35.36 -28.48 22.91
C SER A 185 -34.38 -28.77 24.09
N PRO A 186 -34.02 -27.75 24.92
CA PRO A 186 -32.65 -27.51 25.37
C PRO A 186 -32.34 -28.04 26.77
N LEU A 187 -31.05 -28.25 27.05
CA LEU A 187 -30.53 -28.31 28.41
C LEU A 187 -29.19 -27.55 28.53
N LEU A 188 -29.22 -26.57 29.42
CA LEU A 188 -28.12 -25.72 29.87
C LEU A 188 -26.89 -26.54 30.28
N HIS A 189 -25.74 -26.23 29.70
CA HIS A 189 -24.46 -26.54 30.34
C HIS A 189 -23.50 -25.36 30.29
N ASN A 190 -23.26 -24.79 31.47
CA ASN A 190 -22.26 -23.78 31.75
C ASN A 190 -20.87 -24.35 31.43
N VAL A 191 -20.14 -23.68 30.53
CA VAL A 191 -18.71 -23.94 30.31
C VAL A 191 -17.92 -22.74 30.86
N PRO A 192 -16.96 -22.95 31.78
CA PRO A 192 -16.16 -21.87 32.36
C PRO A 192 -15.11 -21.35 31.35
N PRO A 193 -14.65 -20.10 31.50
CA PRO A 193 -13.72 -19.48 30.57
C PRO A 193 -12.31 -20.08 30.68
N ARG A 194 -11.70 -20.28 29.51
CA ARG A 194 -10.33 -20.77 29.30
C ARG A 194 -9.30 -19.68 29.69
N PRO A 195 -8.19 -20.02 30.38
CA PRO A 195 -7.16 -19.04 30.72
C PRO A 195 -6.30 -18.67 29.50
N LEU A 196 -5.87 -17.41 29.45
CA LEU A 196 -4.98 -16.83 28.44
C LEU A 196 -3.54 -17.37 28.60
N PRO A 197 -2.79 -17.57 27.49
CA PRO A 197 -1.39 -17.94 27.57
C PRO A 197 -0.52 -16.71 27.90
N GLU A 198 0.44 -16.95 28.79
CA GLU A 198 1.47 -16.02 29.23
C GLU A 198 2.47 -15.73 28.09
N THR A 199 2.79 -14.46 27.91
CA THR A 199 3.77 -13.98 26.94
C THR A 199 5.18 -14.19 27.50
N GLU A 200 5.90 -15.21 27.04
CA GLU A 200 7.34 -15.33 27.26
C GLU A 200 8.07 -14.32 26.36
N ALA A 201 8.63 -13.28 26.99
CA ALA A 201 9.65 -12.44 26.39
C ALA A 201 11.02 -13.08 26.66
N GLY A 202 11.72 -13.51 25.62
CA GLY A 202 13.06 -14.08 25.74
C GLY A 202 13.89 -13.91 24.48
N TYR A 203 15.12 -13.43 24.69
CA TYR A 203 16.35 -13.60 23.87
C TYR A 203 16.48 -12.71 22.61
N MET A 204 17.62 -12.09 22.26
CA MET A 204 19.00 -12.02 22.79
C MET A 204 19.71 -10.83 22.12
N GLU A 205 20.58 -10.17 22.87
CA GLU A 205 21.73 -9.40 22.35
C GLU A 205 22.82 -10.35 21.84
N GLY A 206 23.66 -9.91 20.88
CA GLY A 206 24.97 -10.54 20.68
C GLY A 206 25.67 -10.30 19.35
N ALA A 207 26.70 -9.43 19.39
CA ALA A 207 28.02 -9.46 18.72
C ALA A 207 28.09 -9.69 17.18
N SER A 208 28.65 -8.77 16.39
CA SER A 208 30.08 -8.41 16.26
C SER A 208 30.98 -9.56 15.81
N SER A 209 31.47 -9.48 14.57
CA SER A 209 32.86 -9.86 14.23
C SER A 209 33.26 -9.37 12.84
N ASN A 210 34.34 -8.60 12.82
CA ASN A 210 35.20 -8.32 11.67
C ASN A 210 35.73 -9.62 11.04
N ALA A 211 35.88 -9.64 9.71
CA ALA A 211 36.72 -10.64 9.05
C ALA A 211 37.49 -10.01 7.89
N GLU A 212 38.79 -10.29 7.91
CA GLU A 212 39.88 -9.78 7.08
C GLU A 212 39.82 -10.29 5.63
N ALA A 213 40.37 -9.47 4.73
CA ALA A 213 40.53 -9.79 3.31
C ALA A 213 41.75 -10.71 3.07
N PRO A 214 41.63 -11.77 2.25
CA PRO A 214 42.79 -12.49 1.76
C PRO A 214 43.32 -11.90 0.44
N SER A 215 44.62 -11.63 0.44
CA SER A 215 45.45 -11.36 -0.73
C SER A 215 45.62 -12.64 -1.57
N PHE A 216 45.20 -12.60 -2.84
CA PHE A 216 45.45 -13.68 -3.79
C PHE A 216 46.45 -13.25 -4.87
N LEU A 217 47.58 -13.95 -4.89
CA LEU A 217 48.62 -13.90 -5.91
C LEU A 217 48.12 -14.61 -7.18
N CYS A 218 48.23 -13.92 -8.32
CA CYS A 218 48.03 -14.49 -9.65
C CYS A 218 49.08 -15.57 -9.94
N THR A 219 48.64 -16.78 -10.24
CA THR A 219 49.43 -17.77 -11.00
C THR A 219 48.74 -18.00 -12.35
N HIS A 220 49.53 -17.86 -13.41
CA HIS A 220 49.12 -18.08 -14.79
C HIS A 220 48.98 -19.58 -15.04
N ASP A 221 47.79 -20.02 -15.46
CA ASP A 221 47.64 -21.28 -16.18
C ASP A 221 46.87 -21.06 -17.50
N VAL A 222 47.50 -21.56 -18.56
CA VAL A 222 47.04 -21.56 -19.94
C VAL A 222 46.05 -22.71 -20.11
N ILE A 223 44.79 -22.41 -20.45
CA ILE A 223 43.80 -23.43 -20.83
C ILE A 223 43.22 -23.10 -22.21
N ALA A 224 43.34 -24.09 -23.10
CA ALA A 224 42.87 -24.10 -24.48
C ALA A 224 41.32 -24.03 -24.59
N PRO A 225 40.76 -23.53 -25.71
CA PRO A 225 39.32 -23.39 -25.87
C PRO A 225 38.70 -24.70 -26.38
N GLY A 226 37.66 -25.18 -25.69
CA GLY A 226 36.91 -26.34 -26.15
C GLY A 226 35.80 -26.75 -25.18
N SER A 227 34.74 -25.95 -25.07
CA SER A 227 33.46 -26.47 -24.58
C SER A 227 32.31 -25.59 -25.06
N ALA A 228 31.49 -26.17 -25.94
CA ALA A 228 30.26 -25.58 -26.42
C ALA A 228 29.24 -25.55 -25.27
N TYR A 229 28.90 -24.34 -24.80
CA TYR A 229 27.74 -24.15 -23.95
C TYR A 229 26.47 -24.21 -24.80
N THR A 230 25.76 -25.33 -24.73
CA THR A 230 24.36 -25.42 -25.14
C THR A 230 23.52 -24.59 -24.17
N LYS A 231 23.12 -23.39 -24.60
CA LYS A 231 22.11 -22.57 -23.92
C LYS A 231 20.76 -23.28 -24.05
N ASN A 232 20.27 -23.81 -22.93
CA ASN A 232 18.88 -24.19 -22.77
C ASN A 232 18.13 -22.98 -22.20
N SER A 233 17.61 -22.13 -23.08
CA SER A 233 16.72 -21.02 -22.71
C SER A 233 15.38 -21.22 -23.41
N GLY A 234 14.59 -22.15 -22.88
CA GLY A 234 13.18 -22.31 -23.22
C GLY A 234 12.34 -21.33 -22.41
N TRP A 235 12.17 -20.12 -22.93
CA TRP A 235 11.02 -19.26 -22.62
C TRP A 235 10.37 -18.88 -23.95
N LEU A 236 9.50 -19.78 -24.43
CA LEU A 236 8.59 -19.51 -25.54
C LEU A 236 7.50 -18.58 -25.04
N PHE A 237 7.58 -17.30 -25.39
CA PHE A 237 6.42 -16.41 -25.36
C PHE A 237 5.47 -16.83 -26.48
N ALA A 238 4.40 -17.54 -26.13
CA ALA A 238 3.26 -17.73 -27.01
C ALA A 238 2.51 -16.39 -27.11
N LEU A 239 2.75 -15.66 -28.19
CA LEU A 239 1.87 -14.56 -28.60
C LEU A 239 0.61 -15.20 -29.23
N SER A 240 -0.53 -15.08 -28.56
CA SER A 240 -1.85 -15.35 -29.16
C SER A 240 -2.12 -14.34 -30.28
N PRO A 241 -2.41 -14.78 -31.53
CA PRO A 241 -2.88 -13.90 -32.58
C PRO A 241 -4.30 -14.30 -32.96
N GLU A 242 -5.33 -13.67 -32.40
CA GLU A 242 -6.69 -13.80 -32.95
C GLU A 242 -7.65 -12.81 -32.27
N ILE A 243 -7.77 -11.59 -32.80
CA ILE A 243 -9.07 -10.90 -32.99
C ILE A 243 -8.94 -10.03 -34.24
N LEU A 244 -9.23 -10.62 -35.40
CA LEU A 244 -9.65 -9.90 -36.60
C LEU A 244 -10.99 -10.52 -36.99
N SER A 245 -12.05 -9.71 -36.89
CA SER A 245 -13.40 -10.03 -37.36
C SER A 245 -13.41 -10.42 -38.84
N PRO A 246 -14.44 -11.16 -39.28
CA PRO A 246 -15.36 -10.50 -40.21
C PRO A 246 -16.86 -10.87 -40.05
N ASP A 247 -17.70 -9.90 -40.39
CA ASP A 247 -19.07 -9.95 -40.93
C ASP A 247 -20.14 -10.87 -40.29
N MET A 248 -21.09 -10.23 -39.59
CA MET A 248 -22.53 -10.18 -39.94
C MET A 248 -23.18 -8.91 -39.37
#